data_AF-A0A9W4WMQ7-F1
#
_entry.id   AF-A0A9W4WMQ7-F1
#
_cell.length_a   1.000
_cell.length_b   1.000
_cell.length_c   1.000
_cell.angle_alpha   90.00
_cell.angle_beta   90.00
_cell.angle_gamma   90.00
#
_symmetry.space_group_name_H-M   'P 1'
#
loop_
_entity.id
_entity.type
_entity.pdbx_description
1 polymer ?
#
loop_
_entity_poly.entity_id
_entity_poly.type
_entity_poly.pdbx_seq_one_letter_code
_entity_poly.pdbx_strand_id
1 'polypeptide(L)' 'MYENCEIVEIVPSQKGNNKIKVHGFLMTKERTLKNTYYWCCEKKKSEKCKDRAITILND' A
#
# COMPACT_ATOMS: atom_id res chain seq x y z
N MET A 1 19.26 -11.93 -3.27
CA MET A 1 18.64 -11.40 -4.51
C MET A 1 17.15 -11.64 -4.42
N TYR A 2 16.35 -10.61 -4.16
CA TYR A 2 14.91 -10.63 -4.40
C TYR A 2 14.57 -9.33 -5.12
N GLU A 3 14.91 -9.25 -6.41
CA GLU A 3 14.57 -8.11 -7.27
C GLU A 3 13.37 -8.50 -8.12
N ASN A 4 12.20 -8.53 -7.51
CA ASN A 4 10.93 -8.36 -8.22
C ASN A 4 10.24 -7.15 -7.57
N CYS A 5 10.62 -5.95 -8.00
CA CYS A 5 9.87 -4.73 -7.67
C CYS A 5 8.68 -4.65 -8.62
N GLU A 6 7.47 -4.75 -8.06
CA GLU A 6 6.24 -4.62 -8.84
C GLU A 6 5.81 -3.16 -8.92
N ILE A 7 5.41 -2.72 -10.11
CA ILE A 7 4.75 -1.43 -10.30
C ILE A 7 3.29 -1.58 -9.85
N VAL A 8 2.86 -0.72 -8.94
CA VAL A 8 1.50 -0.72 -8.40
C VAL A 8 0.73 0.53 -8.84
N GLU A 9 -0.57 0.38 -9.03
CA GLU A 9 -1.46 1.48 -9.37
C GLU A 9 -1.78 2.32 -8.13
N ILE A 10 -1.64 3.64 -8.22
CA ILE A 10 -2.11 4.58 -7.20
C ILE A 10 -3.59 4.84 -7.44
N VAL A 11 -4.41 4.56 -6.44
CA VAL A 11 -5.86 4.78 -6.49
C VAL A 11 -6.19 5.98 -5.59
N PRO A 12 -6.73 7.09 -6.12
CA PRO A 12 -7.12 8.23 -5.32
C PRO A 12 -8.27 7.86 -4.38
N SER A 13 -8.22 8.36 -3.15
CA SER A 13 -9.32 8.23 -2.20
C SER A 13 -10.15 9.50 -2.16
N GLN A 14 -11.46 9.35 -1.97
CA GLN A 14 -12.38 10.46 -1.74
C GLN A 14 -11.99 11.32 -0.51
N LYS A 15 -11.22 10.76 0.43
CA LYS A 15 -10.76 11.44 1.65
C LYS A 15 -9.30 11.93 1.57
N GLY A 16 -8.76 12.08 0.36
CA GLY A 16 -7.44 12.69 0.11
C GLY A 16 -6.21 11.81 0.37
N ASN A 17 -6.37 10.64 0.99
CA ASN A 17 -5.26 9.70 1.19
C ASN A 17 -5.19 8.68 0.07
N ASN A 18 -4.15 8.74 -0.75
CA ASN A 18 -3.90 7.75 -1.80
C ASN A 18 -3.90 6.31 -1.25
N LYS A 19 -4.43 5.39 -2.05
CA LYS A 19 -4.37 3.95 -1.88
C LYS A 19 -3.47 3.36 -2.95
N ILE A 20 -3.11 2.09 -2.78
CA ILE A 20 -2.49 1.30 -3.85
C ILE A 20 -3.31 0.04 -4.10
N LYS A 21 -3.26 -0.46 -5.33
CA LYS A 21 -3.84 -1.75 -5.69
C LYS A 21 -2.73 -2.78 -5.83
N VAL A 22 -2.76 -3.81 -4.99
CA VAL A 22 -1.77 -4.89 -4.95
C VAL A 22 -2.50 -6.21 -5.15
N HIS A 23 -2.20 -6.94 -6.23
CA HIS A 23 -2.86 -8.21 -6.59
C HIS A 23 -4.40 -8.18 -6.52
N GLY A 24 -5.02 -7.06 -6.90
CA GLY A 24 -6.48 -6.88 -6.85
C GLY A 24 -7.04 -6.37 -5.51
N PHE A 25 -6.21 -6.26 -4.47
CA PHE A 25 -6.60 -5.75 -3.17
C PHE A 25 -6.22 -4.28 -3.00
N LEU A 26 -7.13 -3.50 -2.41
CA LEU A 26 -6.86 -2.11 -2.05
C LEU A 26 -6.12 -2.05 -0.70
N MET A 27 -5.04 -1.28 -0.69
CA MET A 27 -4.23 -1.02 0.49
C MET A 27 -4.29 0.46 0.85
N THR A 28 -4.47 0.76 2.13
CA THR A 28 -4.43 2.10 2.70
C THR A 28 -3.08 2.37 3.36
N LYS A 29 -2.57 3.60 3.21
CA LYS A 29 -1.31 4.03 3.85
C LYS A 29 -1.45 4.00 5.37
N GLU A 30 -0.59 3.24 6.05
CA GLU A 30 -0.53 3.17 7.51
C GLU A 30 0.47 4.19 8.08
N ARG A 31 1.67 4.28 7.48
CA ARG A 31 2.70 5.25 7.86
C ARG A 31 3.74 5.46 6.76
N THR A 32 4.52 6.51 6.87
CA THR A 32 5.68 6.80 6.01
C THR A 32 6.92 6.96 6.88
N LEU A 33 8.04 6.37 6.46
CA LEU A 33 9.35 6.51 7.09
C LEU A 33 10.39 6.76 6.01
N LYS A 34 10.96 7.97 5.96
CA LYS A 34 11.86 8.40 4.87
C LYS A 34 11.18 8.15 3.51
N ASN A 35 11.80 7.36 2.63
CA ASN A 35 11.27 7.02 1.31
C ASN A 35 10.45 5.71 1.30
N THR A 36 10.18 5.14 2.48
CA THR A 36 9.44 3.89 2.62
C THR A 36 8.01 4.16 3.08
N TYR A 37 7.04 3.61 2.35
CA TYR A 37 5.62 3.73 2.64
C TYR A 37 5.08 2.37 3.04
N TYR A 38 4.44 2.34 4.21
CA TYR A 38 3.84 1.13 4.75
C TYR A 38 2.34 1.15 4.47
N TRP A 39 1.84 0.05 3.94
CA TRP A 39 0.46 -0.10 3.51
C TRP A 39 -0.17 -1.28 4.24
N CYS A 40 -1.45 -1.15 4.55
CA CYS A 40 -2.24 -2.23 5.14
C CYS A 40 -3.55 -2.40 4.37
N CYS A 41 -4.11 -3.60 4.43
CA CYS A 41 -5.40 -3.94 3.85
C CYS A 41 -6.48 -2.94 4.23
N GLU A 42 -7.18 -2.39 3.23
CA GLU A 42 -8.33 -1.52 3.45
C GLU A 42 -9.37 -2.19 4.36
N LYS A 43 -9.52 -3.51 4.20
CA LYS A 43 -10.43 -4.34 4.98
C LYS A 43 -9.88 -4.79 6.34
N LYS A 44 -8.79 -4.19 6.83
CA LYS A 44 -8.20 -4.50 8.15
C LYS A 44 -9.21 -4.39 9.28
N LYS A 45 -10.10 -3.40 9.25
CA LYS A 45 -11.12 -3.20 10.29
C LYS A 45 -12.38 -4.06 10.08
N SER A 46 -12.85 -4.20 8.84
CA SER A 46 -14.09 -4.90 8.52
C SER A 46 -13.93 -6.43 8.50
N GLU A 47 -12.80 -6.94 7.98
CA GLU A 47 -12.57 -8.38 7.79
C GLU A 47 -11.37 -8.90 8.59
N LYS A 48 -10.77 -8.08 9.47
CA LYS A 48 -9.54 -8.42 10.22
C LYS A 48 -8.37 -8.85 9.30
N CYS A 49 -8.39 -8.38 8.05
CA CYS A 49 -7.36 -8.63 7.05
C CYS A 49 -5.98 -8.17 7.57
N LYS A 50 -4.98 -9.05 7.52
CA LYS A 50 -3.64 -8.83 8.09
C LYS A 50 -2.57 -8.51 7.04
N ASP A 51 -2.97 -8.48 5.76
CA ASP A 51 -2.06 -8.23 4.64
C ASP A 51 -1.46 -6.83 4.68
N ARG A 52 -0.18 -6.77 4.31
CA ARG A 52 0.65 -5.58 4.31
C ARG A 52 1.50 -5.52 3.06
N ALA A 53 1.78 -4.31 2.61
CA ALA A 53 2.72 -4.05 1.52
C ALA A 53 3.66 -2.91 1.91
N ILE A 54 4.81 -2.85 1.27
CA ILE A 54 5.79 -1.78 1.40
C ILE A 54 6.12 -1.29 0.00
N THR A 55 6.11 0.02 -0.20
CA THR A 55 6.68 0.64 -1.40
C THR A 55 7.85 1.50 -0.99
N ILE A 56 8.89 1.51 -1.82
CA ILE A 56 10.07 2.35 -1.65
C ILE A 56 10.07 3.31 -2.83
N LEU A 57 10.10 4.62 -2.53
CA LEU A 57 10.36 5.63 -3.54
C LEU A 57 11.87 5.63 -3.82
N ASN A 58 12.24 5.16 -5.01
CA ASN A 58 13.60 5.31 -5.52
C ASN A 58 13.64 6.61 -6.32
N ASP A 59 14.59 7.49 -5.98
CA ASP A 59 14.88 8.73 -6.73
C ASP A 59 15.63 8.43 -8.03
#